data_AF-A0A4Q3WFX3-F1
#
_entry.id   AF-A0A4Q3WFX3-F1
#
_cell.length_a   1.000
_cell.length_b   1.000
_cell.length_c   1.000
_cell.angle_alpha   90.00
_cell.angle_beta   90.00
_cell.angle_gamma   90.00
#
_symmetry.space_group_name_H-M   'P 1'
#
loop_
_entity.id
_entity.type
_entity.pdbx_description
1 polymer ?
#
loop_
_entity_poly.entity_id
_entity_poly.type
_entity_poly.pdbx_seq_one_letter_code
_entity_poly.pdbx_strand_id
1 'polypeptide(L)'
;MKIFSARQAWHDCTYNPAPGQSSDVVQLGVVVQSTKRGPTANHAIHSALAGHIQSAIARLHPQVRVFGEYMYAANRDDDIREAAEEVVFGMVVSKSKRMTAAKREKLEYVVKGVMCRYRYMHQGGQSANQDPLIKPEGFRGWLMAEYGVRLESSAWARDWEPVITLIFECCEDLDRMALSPVGAIIYQMKEAA
;
A
#
# COMPACT_ATOMS: atom_id res chain seq x y z
N MET A 1 -2.72 2.10 -20.05
CA MET A 1 -1.98 1.77 -18.81
C MET A 1 -0.75 0.95 -19.16
N LYS A 2 0.46 1.44 -18.85
CA LYS A 2 1.69 0.64 -18.94
C LYS A 2 1.92 0.02 -17.56
N ILE A 3 1.73 -1.29 -17.44
CA ILE A 3 1.88 -1.99 -16.15
C ILE A 3 3.33 -2.41 -15.97
N PHE A 4 4.03 -1.75 -15.04
CA PHE A 4 5.39 -2.12 -14.68
C PHE A 4 5.46 -3.03 -13.46
N SER A 5 4.44 -3.02 -12.59
CA SER A 5 4.36 -3.91 -11.42
C SER A 5 2.93 -4.18 -10.94
N ALA A 6 2.75 -5.22 -10.13
CA ALA A 6 1.46 -5.56 -9.52
C ALA A 6 0.92 -4.45 -8.59
N ARG A 7 1.82 -3.74 -7.88
CA ARG A 7 1.47 -2.60 -7.01
C ARG A 7 0.92 -1.42 -7.80
N GLN A 8 1.57 -1.10 -8.93
CA GLN A 8 1.06 -0.10 -9.85
C GLN A 8 -0.27 -0.54 -10.47
N ALA A 9 -0.41 -1.83 -10.80
CA ALA A 9 -1.65 -2.35 -11.36
C ALA A 9 -2.84 -2.21 -10.39
N TRP A 10 -2.62 -2.45 -9.10
CA TRP A 10 -3.60 -2.26 -8.05
C TRP A 10 -4.01 -0.78 -7.91
N HIS A 11 -3.02 0.12 -7.87
CA HIS A 11 -3.28 1.56 -7.82
C HIS A 11 -4.10 2.02 -9.03
N ASP A 12 -3.68 1.66 -10.24
CA ASP A 12 -4.29 2.13 -11.47
C ASP A 12 -5.69 1.54 -11.71
N CYS A 13 -5.97 0.31 -11.23
CA CYS A 13 -7.31 -0.26 -11.34
C CYS A 13 -8.29 0.33 -10.31
N THR A 14 -7.79 0.93 -9.23
CA THR A 14 -8.62 1.62 -8.22
C THR A 14 -8.71 3.13 -8.49
N TYR A 15 -7.82 3.67 -9.32
CA TYR A 15 -7.86 5.04 -9.79
C TYR A 15 -8.95 5.24 -10.84
N ASN A 16 -10.01 5.96 -10.47
CA ASN A 16 -11.03 6.41 -11.42
C ASN A 16 -10.73 7.87 -11.79
N PRO A 17 -10.11 8.17 -12.95
CA PRO A 17 -9.97 9.55 -13.38
C PRO A 17 -11.38 10.10 -13.58
N ALA A 18 -11.73 11.16 -12.85
CA ALA A 18 -12.96 11.88 -13.10
C ALA A 18 -13.08 12.18 -14.62
N PRO A 19 -14.26 12.00 -15.24
CA PRO A 19 -14.43 12.19 -16.67
C PRO A 19 -14.06 13.64 -17.04
N GLY A 20 -12.85 13.85 -17.55
CA GLY A 20 -12.30 15.18 -17.85
C GLY A 20 -10.83 15.39 -17.52
N GLN A 21 -10.15 14.46 -16.84
CA GLN A 21 -8.73 14.58 -16.48
C GLN A 21 -7.86 13.51 -17.16
N SER A 22 -8.07 13.27 -18.47
CA SER A 22 -6.96 12.81 -19.31
C SER A 22 -6.14 14.05 -19.65
N SER A 23 -4.82 13.95 -19.45
CA SER A 23 -3.83 14.99 -19.65
C SER A 23 -3.69 15.43 -21.12
N ASP A 24 -4.72 16.06 -21.68
CA ASP A 24 -4.65 16.81 -22.92
C ASP A 24 -4.83 18.29 -22.61
N VAL A 25 -3.68 18.96 -22.49
CA VAL A 25 -3.43 20.34 -22.90
C VAL A 25 -4.59 21.31 -22.68
N VAL A 26 -4.60 21.95 -21.52
CA VAL A 26 -5.28 23.24 -21.31
C VAL A 26 -4.54 24.29 -22.15
N GLN A 27 -5.02 24.60 -23.36
CA GLN A 27 -4.75 25.90 -23.99
C GLN A 27 -5.92 26.34 -24.89
N LEU A 28 -6.49 27.49 -24.51
CA LEU A 28 -7.39 28.39 -25.24
C LEU A 28 -8.81 27.89 -25.60
N GLY A 29 -9.76 28.25 -24.73
CA GLY A 29 -10.80 29.24 -25.05
C GLY A 29 -11.82 28.97 -26.17
N VAL A 30 -11.89 27.78 -26.74
CA VAL A 30 -12.93 27.40 -27.71
C VAL A 30 -13.57 26.08 -27.27
N VAL A 31 -14.89 26.11 -27.03
CA VAL A 31 -15.67 24.90 -26.78
C VAL A 31 -15.82 24.16 -28.10
N VAL A 32 -14.82 23.35 -28.44
CA VAL A 32 -14.95 22.32 -29.45
C VAL A 32 -15.68 21.16 -28.78
N GLN A 33 -16.93 20.88 -29.16
CA GLN A 33 -17.53 19.58 -28.89
C GLN A 33 -16.75 18.54 -29.70
N SER A 34 -15.68 18.02 -29.12
CA SER A 34 -15.04 16.81 -29.62
C SER A 34 -16.01 15.66 -29.36
N THR A 35 -16.63 15.16 -30.42
CA THR A 35 -17.25 13.84 -30.40
C THR A 35 -16.17 12.88 -29.93
N LYS A 36 -16.27 12.42 -28.68
CA LYS A 36 -15.35 11.43 -28.12
C LYS A 36 -15.35 10.24 -29.06
N ARG A 37 -14.24 10.05 -29.78
CA ARG A 37 -13.96 8.82 -30.52
C ARG A 37 -14.25 7.69 -29.53
N GLY A 38 -15.18 6.79 -29.87
CA GLY A 38 -15.62 5.71 -28.99
C GLY A 38 -14.42 4.92 -28.44
N PRO A 39 -14.60 4.13 -27.37
CA PRO A 39 -13.50 3.44 -26.68
C PRO A 39 -12.62 2.76 -27.73
N THR A 40 -11.39 3.26 -27.88
CA THR A 40 -10.42 2.67 -28.79
C THR A 40 -10.19 1.23 -28.31
N ALA A 41 -9.79 0.31 -29.20
CA ALA A 41 -9.54 -1.08 -28.82
C ALA A 41 -8.61 -1.18 -27.59
N ASN A 42 -7.63 -0.27 -27.50
CA ASN A 42 -6.76 -0.13 -26.34
C ASN A 42 -7.51 0.22 -25.04
N HIS A 43 -8.50 1.11 -25.11
CA HIS A 43 -9.33 1.49 -23.96
C HIS A 43 -10.20 0.32 -23.46
N ALA A 44 -10.77 -0.47 -24.38
CA ALA A 44 -11.53 -1.67 -24.05
C ALA A 44 -10.66 -2.75 -23.39
N ILE A 45 -9.45 -2.99 -23.93
CA ILE A 45 -8.47 -3.90 -23.35
C ILE A 45 -8.05 -3.44 -21.95
N HIS A 46 -7.83 -2.14 -21.75
CA HIS A 46 -7.50 -1.58 -20.44
C HIS A 46 -8.62 -1.74 -19.41
N SER A 47 -9.88 -1.49 -19.79
CA SER A 47 -11.03 -1.69 -18.90
C SER A 47 -11.24 -3.16 -18.54
N ALA A 48 -11.05 -4.09 -19.49
CA ALA A 48 -11.12 -5.52 -19.22
C ALA A 48 -10.04 -5.96 -18.20
N LEU A 49 -8.79 -5.53 -18.40
CA LEU A 49 -7.68 -5.83 -17.49
C LEU A 49 -7.91 -5.27 -16.09
N ALA A 50 -8.39 -4.03 -15.97
CA ALA A 50 -8.76 -3.44 -14.68
C ALA A 50 -9.85 -4.27 -13.99
N GLY A 51 -10.87 -4.73 -14.72
CA GLY A 51 -11.92 -5.59 -14.18
C GLY A 51 -11.41 -6.96 -13.70
N HIS A 52 -10.47 -7.58 -14.41
CA HIS A 52 -9.83 -8.82 -13.96
C HIS A 52 -9.01 -8.63 -12.68
N ILE A 53 -8.24 -7.55 -12.60
CA ILE A 53 -7.47 -7.21 -11.38
C ILE A 53 -8.42 -6.95 -10.21
N GLN A 54 -9.45 -6.12 -10.40
CA GLN A 54 -10.46 -5.84 -9.37
C GLN A 54 -11.17 -7.13 -8.90
N SER A 55 -11.48 -8.05 -9.81
CA SER A 55 -12.05 -9.36 -9.48
C SER A 55 -11.12 -10.23 -8.64
N ALA A 56 -9.82 -10.24 -8.95
CA ALA A 56 -8.82 -10.93 -8.11
C ALA A 56 -8.71 -10.29 -6.72
N ILE A 57 -8.67 -8.96 -6.64
CA ILE A 57 -8.63 -8.22 -5.37
C ILE A 57 -9.88 -8.55 -4.53
N ALA A 58 -11.06 -8.59 -5.15
CA ALA A 58 -12.32 -8.90 -4.46
C ALA A 58 -12.35 -10.32 -3.88
N ARG A 59 -11.59 -11.27 -4.45
CA ARG A 59 -11.49 -12.67 -4.00
C ARG A 59 -10.43 -12.89 -2.92
N LEU A 60 -9.59 -11.90 -2.62
CA LEU A 60 -8.62 -12.00 -1.54
C LEU A 60 -9.32 -12.18 -0.19
N HIS A 61 -8.63 -12.83 0.75
CA HIS A 61 -9.08 -12.88 2.13
C HIS A 61 -9.27 -11.44 2.66
N PRO A 62 -10.37 -11.13 3.40
CA PRO A 62 -10.68 -9.75 3.79
C PRO A 62 -9.52 -9.00 4.44
N GLN A 63 -8.78 -9.67 5.34
CA GLN A 63 -7.61 -9.08 6.01
C GLN A 63 -6.47 -8.70 5.04
N VAL A 64 -6.20 -9.56 4.06
CA VAL A 64 -5.16 -9.31 3.03
C VAL A 64 -5.61 -8.22 2.08
N ARG A 65 -6.92 -8.18 1.76
CA ARG A 65 -7.51 -7.17 0.89
C ARG A 65 -7.39 -5.77 1.50
N VAL A 66 -7.80 -5.60 2.76
CA VAL A 66 -7.73 -4.31 3.48
C VAL A 66 -6.28 -3.82 3.60
N PHE A 67 -5.33 -4.72 3.86
CA PHE A 67 -3.91 -4.38 3.83
C PHE A 67 -3.48 -3.85 2.44
N GLY A 68 -3.83 -4.56 1.37
CA GLY A 68 -3.52 -4.14 0.00
C GLY A 68 -4.19 -2.82 -0.40
N GLU A 69 -5.44 -2.60 0.03
CA GLU A 69 -6.18 -1.36 -0.17
C GLU A 69 -5.47 -0.19 0.51
N TYR A 70 -5.09 -0.32 1.79
CA TYR A 70 -4.33 0.72 2.50
C TYR A 70 -2.98 1.03 1.84
N MET A 71 -2.27 -0.01 1.39
CA MET A 71 -0.94 0.15 0.80
C MET A 71 -0.97 0.74 -0.61
N TYR A 72 -1.93 0.34 -1.44
CA TYR A 72 -1.86 0.54 -2.90
C TYR A 72 -3.06 1.25 -3.52
N ALA A 73 -4.20 1.36 -2.84
CA ALA A 73 -5.35 2.07 -3.41
C ALA A 73 -5.04 3.57 -3.60
N ALA A 74 -5.63 4.14 -4.64
CA ALA A 74 -5.51 5.58 -4.90
C ALA A 74 -6.24 6.45 -3.87
N ASN A 75 -7.36 5.93 -3.33
CA ASN A 75 -8.18 6.65 -2.36
C ASN A 75 -7.68 6.41 -0.93
N ARG A 76 -7.78 7.45 -0.10
CA ARG A 76 -7.44 7.39 1.33
C ARG A 76 -8.73 7.28 2.12
N ASP A 77 -8.84 6.20 2.88
CA ASP A 77 -9.95 5.93 3.79
C ASP A 77 -9.36 5.56 5.15
N ASP A 78 -9.80 6.28 6.20
CA ASP A 78 -9.32 6.07 7.55
C ASP A 78 -9.80 4.73 8.13
N ASP A 79 -10.99 4.27 7.76
CA ASP A 79 -11.52 2.97 8.22
C ASP A 79 -10.66 1.82 7.68
N ILE A 80 -10.22 1.94 6.42
CA ILE A 80 -9.31 0.98 5.78
C ILE A 80 -7.92 1.02 6.42
N ARG A 81 -7.43 2.21 6.78
CA ARG A 81 -6.15 2.37 7.49
C ARG A 81 -6.20 1.67 8.84
N GLU A 82 -7.19 1.97 9.67
CA GLU A 82 -7.32 1.39 11.01
C GLU A 82 -7.44 -0.14 10.95
N ALA A 83 -8.27 -0.65 10.05
CA ALA A 83 -8.42 -2.09 9.87
C ALA A 83 -7.13 -2.77 9.37
N ALA A 84 -6.37 -2.12 8.48
CA ALA A 84 -5.06 -2.64 8.04
C ALA A 84 -4.04 -2.67 9.19
N GLU A 85 -4.01 -1.61 10.01
CA GLU A 85 -3.15 -1.52 11.20
C GLU A 85 -3.47 -2.64 12.21
N GLU A 86 -4.76 -2.94 12.43
CA GLU A 86 -5.21 -4.02 13.31
C GLU A 86 -4.76 -5.40 12.79
N VAL A 87 -4.86 -5.64 11.48
CA VAL A 87 -4.40 -6.89 10.85
C VAL A 87 -2.91 -7.11 11.08
N VAL A 88 -2.07 -6.11 10.80
CA VAL A 88 -0.62 -6.20 10.99
C VAL A 88 -0.29 -6.37 12.47
N PHE A 89 -0.94 -5.61 13.36
CA PHE A 89 -0.76 -5.74 14.79
C PHE A 89 -1.09 -7.15 15.29
N GLY A 90 -2.23 -7.71 14.89
CA GLY A 90 -2.64 -9.07 15.25
C GLY A 90 -1.64 -10.13 14.79
N MET A 91 -1.16 -10.01 13.54
CA MET A 91 -0.15 -10.90 12.98
C MET A 91 1.18 -10.83 13.75
N VAL A 92 1.66 -9.62 14.04
CA VAL A 92 2.90 -9.40 14.81
C VAL A 92 2.75 -9.96 16.22
N VAL A 93 1.63 -9.72 16.90
CA VAL A 93 1.36 -10.27 18.22
C VAL A 93 1.42 -11.79 18.20
N SER A 94 0.80 -12.44 17.21
CA SER A 94 0.77 -13.90 17.09
C SER A 94 2.16 -14.52 16.87
N LYS A 95 3.06 -13.82 16.18
CA LYS A 95 4.43 -14.26 15.91
C LYS A 95 5.43 -13.84 16.98
N SER A 96 5.09 -12.85 17.80
CA SER A 96 5.97 -12.29 18.82
C SER A 96 6.10 -13.19 20.06
N LYS A 97 7.25 -13.09 20.74
CA LYS A 97 7.41 -13.66 22.08
C LYS A 97 6.53 -12.93 23.09
N ARG A 98 6.23 -13.59 24.21
CA ARG A 98 5.46 -13.04 25.33
C ARG A 98 6.01 -11.66 25.73
N MET A 99 5.15 -10.64 25.70
CA MET A 99 5.51 -9.25 26.02
C MET A 99 4.66 -8.72 27.16
N THR A 100 5.17 -7.69 27.84
CA THR A 100 4.42 -6.98 28.89
C THR A 100 3.31 -6.10 28.28
N ALA A 101 2.27 -5.80 29.06
CA ALA A 101 1.17 -4.93 28.61
C ALA A 101 1.67 -3.55 28.16
N ALA A 102 2.55 -2.91 28.94
CA ALA A 102 3.16 -1.62 28.60
C ALA A 102 3.97 -1.65 27.28
N LYS A 103 4.61 -2.77 26.95
CA LYS A 103 5.31 -2.93 25.67
C LYS A 103 4.32 -3.13 24.52
N ARG A 104 3.21 -3.83 24.77
CA ARG A 104 2.14 -4.07 23.81
C ARG A 104 1.40 -2.79 23.43
N GLU A 105 1.14 -1.89 24.37
CA GLU A 105 0.54 -0.58 24.08
C GLU A 105 1.43 0.24 23.14
N LYS A 106 2.73 0.29 23.43
CA LYS A 106 3.71 0.97 22.57
C LYS A 106 3.87 0.29 21.21
N LEU A 107 3.72 -1.04 21.14
CA LEU A 107 3.80 -1.80 19.91
C LEU A 107 2.78 -1.34 18.87
N GLU A 108 1.55 -1.01 19.29
CA GLU A 108 0.51 -0.53 18.39
C GLU A 108 1.01 0.66 17.56
N TYR A 109 1.60 1.66 18.22
CA TYR A 109 2.15 2.84 17.54
C TYR A 109 3.38 2.53 16.70
N VAL A 110 4.22 1.59 17.14
CA VAL A 110 5.37 1.14 16.35
C VAL A 110 4.90 0.46 15.06
N VAL A 111 3.82 -0.32 15.09
CA VAL A 111 3.20 -0.89 13.89
C VAL A 111 2.76 0.21 12.93
N LYS A 112 2.02 1.23 13.40
CA LYS A 112 1.59 2.38 12.58
C LYS A 112 2.79 3.06 11.91
N GLY A 113 3.85 3.29 12.67
CA GLY A 113 5.08 3.90 12.15
C GLY A 113 5.81 3.04 11.11
N VAL A 114 5.95 1.74 11.34
CA VAL A 114 6.58 0.84 10.38
C VAL A 114 5.74 0.71 9.11
N MET A 115 4.42 0.65 9.22
CA MET A 115 3.53 0.63 8.05
C MET A 115 3.64 1.91 7.23
N CYS A 116 3.77 3.08 7.88
CA CYS A 116 4.03 4.34 7.19
C CYS A 116 5.35 4.30 6.41
N ARG A 117 6.43 3.78 7.01
CA ARG A 117 7.73 3.59 6.34
C ARG A 117 7.61 2.64 5.16
N TYR A 118 7.02 1.47 5.38
CA TYR A 118 6.83 0.43 4.38
C TYR A 118 6.09 0.96 3.16
N ARG A 119 4.97 1.65 3.40
CA ARG A 119 4.17 2.28 2.34
C ARG A 119 4.98 3.30 1.55
N TYR A 120 5.73 4.17 2.22
CA TYR A 120 6.56 5.18 1.55
C TYR A 120 7.64 4.52 0.66
N MET A 121 8.34 3.52 1.19
CA MET A 121 9.36 2.77 0.44
C MET A 121 8.81 2.14 -0.83
N HIS A 122 7.54 1.75 -0.81
CA HIS A 122 6.87 0.99 -1.86
C HIS A 122 5.91 1.81 -2.74
N GLN A 123 5.76 3.10 -2.43
CA GLN A 123 5.01 4.04 -3.23
C GLN A 123 5.69 4.22 -4.60
N GLY A 124 4.91 4.24 -5.68
CA GLY A 124 5.43 4.32 -7.06
C GLY A 124 5.71 2.96 -7.72
N GLY A 125 5.39 1.85 -7.05
CA GLY A 125 5.29 0.52 -7.66
C GLY A 125 6.63 -0.20 -7.92
N GLN A 126 7.77 0.48 -7.87
CA GLN A 126 9.11 -0.10 -8.07
C GLN A 126 9.95 -0.23 -6.80
N SER A 127 9.41 0.13 -5.62
CA SER A 127 10.13 0.00 -4.34
C SER A 127 11.48 0.73 -4.28
N ALA A 128 11.62 1.84 -4.99
CA ALA A 128 12.88 2.55 -5.14
C ALA A 128 13.10 3.65 -4.10
N ASN A 129 12.10 3.93 -3.26
CA ASN A 129 12.20 5.01 -2.28
C ASN A 129 13.04 4.58 -1.09
N GLN A 130 13.95 5.45 -0.67
CA GLN A 130 14.70 5.27 0.56
C GLN A 130 13.76 5.31 1.77
N ASP A 131 14.07 4.52 2.79
CA ASP A 131 13.33 4.54 4.05
C ASP A 131 13.43 5.93 4.72
N PRO A 132 12.30 6.62 4.94
CA PRO A 132 12.28 7.99 5.45
C PRO A 132 12.70 8.07 6.93
N LEU A 133 12.60 6.96 7.67
CA LEU A 133 12.83 6.91 9.11
C LEU A 133 13.78 5.75 9.47
N ILE A 134 14.81 5.53 8.65
CA ILE A 134 15.82 4.48 8.86
C ILE A 134 16.56 4.63 10.19
N LYS A 135 16.81 5.87 10.63
CA LYS A 135 17.52 6.16 11.87
C LYS A 135 16.58 6.06 13.07
N PRO A 136 16.96 5.34 14.15
CA PRO A 136 16.16 5.20 15.36
C PRO A 136 15.70 6.55 15.92
N GLU A 137 16.57 7.57 15.93
CA GLU A 137 16.28 8.90 16.47
C GLU A 137 15.16 9.58 15.69
N GLY A 138 15.18 9.47 14.37
CA GLY A 138 14.15 10.02 13.49
C GLY A 138 12.81 9.31 13.70
N PHE A 139 12.82 7.98 13.76
CA PHE A 139 11.61 7.20 13.99
C PHE A 139 10.97 7.50 15.36
N ARG A 140 11.78 7.63 16.42
CA ARG A 140 11.31 8.01 17.76
C ARG A 140 10.77 9.44 17.79
N GLY A 141 11.47 10.37 17.16
CA GLY A 141 11.04 11.76 17.04
C GLY A 141 9.70 11.87 16.34
N TRP A 142 9.50 11.09 15.28
CA TRP A 142 8.23 10.98 14.57
C TRP A 142 7.11 10.41 15.44
N LEU A 143 7.33 9.30 16.16
CA LEU A 143 6.32 8.74 17.07
C LEU A 143 5.93 9.71 18.20
N MET A 144 6.88 10.49 18.69
CA MET A 144 6.61 11.52 19.69
C MET A 144 5.78 12.67 19.09
N ALA A 145 6.11 13.11 17.88
CA ALA A 145 5.43 14.22 17.21
C ALA A 145 4.00 13.85 16.80
N GLU A 146 3.78 12.67 16.22
CA GLU A 146 2.48 12.24 15.69
C GLU A 146 1.55 11.67 16.76
N TYR A 147 2.11 10.91 17.71
CA TYR A 147 1.30 10.13 18.67
C TYR A 147 1.59 10.45 20.14
N GLY A 148 2.56 11.33 20.44
CA GLY A 148 2.97 11.62 21.83
C GLY A 148 3.64 10.43 22.52
N VAL A 149 4.07 9.40 21.78
CA VAL A 149 4.59 8.16 22.35
C VAL A 149 6.11 8.19 22.46
N ARG A 150 6.60 8.15 23.69
CA ARG A 150 8.03 8.05 23.98
C ARG A 150 8.52 6.61 24.06
N LEU A 151 9.46 6.28 23.18
CA LEU A 151 10.29 5.09 23.27
C LEU A 151 11.61 5.42 23.98
N GLU A 152 12.21 4.49 24.72
CA GLU A 152 13.51 4.68 25.39
C GLU A 152 14.67 4.27 24.49
N SER A 153 15.77 5.03 24.50
CA SER A 153 16.88 4.87 23.53
C SER A 153 17.95 3.89 24.00
N SER A 154 18.11 3.74 25.31
CA SER A 154 19.23 3.05 25.97
C SER A 154 19.38 1.56 25.62
N ALA A 155 18.36 0.92 25.05
CA ALA A 155 18.40 -0.48 24.64
C ALA A 155 17.67 -0.73 23.30
N TRP A 156 17.72 0.23 22.38
CA TRP A 156 17.01 0.17 21.10
C TRP A 156 17.19 -1.15 20.34
N ALA A 157 18.45 -1.56 20.13
CA ALA A 157 18.81 -2.74 19.35
C ALA A 157 18.29 -4.05 19.94
N ARG A 158 18.08 -4.09 21.26
CA ARG A 158 17.54 -5.27 21.94
C ARG A 158 16.02 -5.24 21.98
N ASP A 159 15.45 -4.07 22.25
CA ASP A 159 14.05 -3.97 22.65
C ASP A 159 13.12 -3.71 21.47
N TRP A 160 13.55 -2.93 20.48
CA TRP A 160 12.71 -2.44 19.38
C TRP A 160 13.17 -2.91 18.00
N GLU A 161 14.48 -3.04 17.76
CA GLU A 161 14.98 -3.47 16.44
C GLU A 161 14.42 -4.84 16.00
N PRO A 162 14.42 -5.91 16.83
CA PRO A 162 13.86 -7.19 16.42
C PRO A 162 12.34 -7.14 16.19
N VAL A 163 11.66 -6.25 16.92
CA VAL A 163 10.21 -6.04 16.77
C VAL A 163 9.91 -5.32 15.46
N ILE A 164 10.69 -4.30 15.11
CA ILE A 164 10.56 -3.56 13.86
C ILE A 164 10.82 -4.48 12.68
N THR A 165 11.88 -5.30 12.74
CA THR A 165 12.15 -6.32 11.71
C THR A 165 10.98 -7.28 11.55
N LEU A 166 10.42 -7.79 12.65
CA LEU A 166 9.24 -8.67 12.60
C LEU A 166 8.02 -7.98 11.96
N ILE A 167 7.80 -6.68 12.22
CA ILE A 167 6.70 -5.94 11.59
C ILE A 167 6.92 -5.80 10.08
N PHE A 168 8.16 -5.52 9.63
CA PHE A 168 8.51 -5.51 8.22
C PHE A 168 8.26 -6.87 7.57
N GLU A 169 8.71 -7.97 8.18
CA GLU A 169 8.46 -9.33 7.71
C GLU A 169 6.96 -9.65 7.59
N CYS A 170 6.15 -9.20 8.56
CA CYS A 170 4.69 -9.37 8.49
C CYS A 170 4.08 -8.56 7.34
N CYS A 171 4.56 -7.33 7.10
CA CYS A 171 4.13 -6.53 5.96
C CYS A 171 4.51 -7.20 4.64
N GLU A 172 5.72 -7.77 4.53
CA GLU A 172 6.17 -8.49 3.33
C GLU A 172 5.37 -9.76 3.06
N ASP A 173 4.99 -10.50 4.11
CA ASP A 173 4.14 -11.69 3.97
C ASP A 173 2.74 -11.31 3.45
N LEU A 174 2.11 -10.30 4.05
CA LEU A 174 0.80 -9.81 3.60
C LEU A 174 0.87 -9.23 2.20
N ASP A 175 1.94 -8.51 1.89
CA ASP A 175 2.19 -7.96 0.56
C ASP A 175 2.28 -9.06 -0.50
N ARG A 176 3.05 -10.11 -0.22
CA ARG A 176 3.17 -11.27 -1.11
C ARG A 176 1.82 -11.93 -1.34
N MET A 177 1.01 -12.09 -0.29
CA MET A 177 -0.34 -12.66 -0.39
C MET A 177 -1.27 -11.77 -1.22
N ALA A 178 -1.20 -10.45 -1.06
CA ALA A 178 -2.04 -9.51 -1.81
C ALA A 178 -1.63 -9.45 -3.29
N LEU A 179 -0.33 -9.38 -3.59
CA LEU A 179 0.16 -9.13 -4.94
C LEU A 179 0.33 -10.38 -5.80
N SER A 180 0.48 -11.57 -5.22
CA SER A 180 0.61 -12.82 -5.98
C SER A 180 -0.51 -13.04 -7.00
N PRO A 181 -1.81 -12.94 -6.65
CA PRO A 181 -2.89 -13.13 -7.62
C PRO A 181 -2.94 -12.03 -8.69
N VAL A 182 -2.58 -10.79 -8.33
CA VAL A 182 -2.50 -9.67 -9.28
C VAL A 182 -1.36 -9.88 -10.26
N GLY A 183 -0.19 -10.32 -9.77
CA GLY A 183 0.96 -10.67 -10.59
C GLY A 183 0.66 -11.81 -11.57
N ALA A 184 -0.08 -12.84 -11.14
CA ALA A 184 -0.47 -13.95 -12.01
C ALA A 184 -1.34 -13.50 -13.20
N ILE A 185 -2.29 -12.59 -12.98
CA ILE A 185 -3.13 -12.02 -14.05
C ILE A 185 -2.28 -11.21 -15.03
N ILE A 186 -1.39 -10.36 -14.52
CA ILE A 186 -0.48 -9.56 -15.37
C ILE A 186 0.39 -10.47 -16.22
N TYR A 187 0.89 -11.57 -15.66
CA TYR A 187 1.70 -12.55 -16.37
C TYR A 187 0.90 -13.23 -17.49
N GLN A 188 -0.27 -13.78 -17.18
CA GLN A 188 -1.14 -14.44 -18.16
C GLN A 188 -1.53 -13.52 -19.32
N MET A 189 -1.79 -12.24 -19.04
CA MET A 189 -2.11 -11.28 -20.09
C MET A 189 -0.91 -10.88 -20.96
N LYS A 190 0.31 -10.91 -20.41
CA LYS A 190 1.53 -10.69 -21.21
C LYS A 190 1.83 -11.87 -22.13
N GLU A 191 1.50 -13.09 -21.74
CA GLU A 191 1.66 -14.27 -22.60
C GLU A 191 0.60 -14.34 -23.72
N ALA A 192 -0.58 -13.76 -23.50
CA ALA A 192 -1.68 -13.77 -24.46
C ALA A 192 -1.66 -12.63 -25.49
N ALA A 193 -0.72 -11.68 -25.38
CA ALA A 193 -0.59 -10.49 -26.23
C ALA A 193 0.58 -10.62 -27.21
#